data_AF-A0A9P5EHI9-F1
#
_entry.id   AF-A0A9P5EHI9-F1
#
_cell.length_a   1.000
_cell.length_b   1.000
_cell.length_c   1.000
_cell.angle_alpha   90.00
_cell.angle_beta   90.00
_cell.angle_gamma   90.00
#
_symmetry.space_group_name_H-M   'P 1'
#
loop_
_entity.id
_entity.type
_entity.pdbx_description
1 polymer ?
#
loop_
_entity_poly.entity_id
_entity_poly.type
_entity_poly.pdbx_seq_one_letter_code
_entity_poly.pdbx_strand_id
1 'polypeptide(L)'
;MLLMSYLDRINVANARLAGMKDDLHMSETMWSAGISLFYVGYIATQLLATVYLAKGLPRWQMAAYVIAWSVITACMASMTSGWSLLISRFMVGVAEGPFLPMVSLMSSSWYTKEEAPLRMAIWHAGNIAPNIFSGLLSASILESMSGFAGMRAWQCFVIIKVGLNVLHDIVREAVAVVEVMNTTIRGGVALIAIVSEVPGRIAPSAH
;
A
#
# COMPACT_ATOMS: atom_id res chain seq x y z
N MET A 1 -1.04 -1.22 -2.56
CA MET A 1 -0.44 -1.38 -1.22
C MET A 1 0.02 -2.81 -0.95
N LEU A 2 -0.82 -3.87 -0.87
CA LEU A 2 -0.32 -5.25 -0.61
C LEU A 2 0.82 -5.68 -1.53
N LEU A 3 0.64 -5.47 -2.84
CA LEU A 3 1.64 -5.73 -3.88
C LEU A 3 2.97 -5.03 -3.56
N MET A 4 2.89 -3.73 -3.26
CA MET A 4 4.06 -2.87 -3.04
C MET A 4 4.72 -3.12 -1.68
N SER A 5 3.95 -3.52 -0.66
CA SER A 5 4.45 -3.97 0.64
C SER A 5 5.24 -5.28 0.51
N TYR A 6 4.77 -6.22 -0.30
CA TYR A 6 5.55 -7.43 -0.58
C TYR A 6 6.77 -7.14 -1.44
N LEU A 7 6.64 -6.25 -2.42
CA LEU A 7 7.77 -5.76 -3.20
C LEU A 7 8.85 -5.14 -2.30
N ASP A 8 8.49 -4.41 -1.24
CA ASP A 8 9.45 -3.90 -0.26
C ASP A 8 10.27 -5.03 0.36
N ARG A 9 9.59 -6.04 0.91
CA ARG A 9 10.23 -7.16 1.62
C ARG A 9 11.22 -7.91 0.71
N ILE A 10 10.88 -8.07 -0.56
CA ILE A 10 11.73 -8.73 -1.54
C ILE A 10 12.89 -7.82 -1.97
N ASN A 11 12.61 -6.53 -2.23
CA ASN A 11 13.63 -5.57 -2.64
C ASN A 11 14.70 -5.37 -1.57
N VAL A 12 14.34 -5.46 -0.29
CA VAL A 12 15.30 -5.44 0.82
C VAL A 12 16.28 -6.60 0.74
N ALA A 13 15.80 -7.81 0.42
CA ALA A 13 16.66 -8.97 0.26
C ALA A 13 17.58 -8.81 -0.96
N ASN A 14 17.05 -8.28 -2.07
CA ASN A 14 17.84 -8.00 -3.28
C ASN A 14 18.86 -6.87 -3.06
N ALA A 15 18.53 -5.85 -2.27
CA ALA A 15 19.46 -4.80 -1.86
C ALA A 15 20.63 -5.34 -1.05
N ARG A 16 20.42 -6.37 -0.21
CA ARG A 16 21.51 -7.09 0.47
C ARG A 16 22.49 -7.69 -0.54
N LEU A 17 21.96 -8.36 -1.57
CA LEU A 17 22.76 -8.96 -2.65
C LEU A 17 23.50 -7.90 -3.47
N ALA A 18 22.93 -6.71 -3.60
CA ALA A 18 23.52 -5.56 -4.26
C ALA A 18 24.56 -4.78 -3.42
N GLY A 19 25.04 -5.34 -2.30
CA GLY A 19 26.13 -4.75 -1.50
C GLY A 19 25.71 -3.73 -0.43
N MET A 20 24.40 -3.55 -0.18
CA MET A 20 23.90 -2.58 0.82
C MET A 20 24.50 -2.78 2.22
N LYS A 21 24.77 -4.03 2.60
CA LYS A 21 25.33 -4.37 3.92
C LYS A 21 26.73 -3.76 4.10
N ASP A 22 27.56 -3.89 3.08
CA ASP A 22 28.97 -3.43 3.12
C ASP A 22 29.04 -1.91 3.00
N ASP A 23 28.14 -1.33 2.19
CA ASP A 23 27.99 0.11 1.99
C ASP A 23 27.51 0.89 3.23
N LEU A 24 26.74 0.26 4.11
CA LEU A 24 26.24 0.84 5.37
C LEU A 24 27.06 0.39 6.59
N HIS A 25 28.17 -0.34 6.38
CA HIS A 25 29.02 -0.90 7.43
C HIS A 25 28.24 -1.72 8.47
N MET A 26 27.30 -2.55 8.03
CA MET A 26 26.42 -3.32 8.91
C MET A 26 27.00 -4.70 9.24
N SER A 27 26.87 -5.12 10.50
CA SER A 27 27.08 -6.53 10.88
C SER A 27 25.92 -7.40 10.41
N GLU A 28 26.15 -8.71 10.29
CA GLU A 28 25.09 -9.66 9.97
C GLU A 28 24.00 -9.73 11.05
N THR A 29 24.38 -9.56 12.31
CA THR A 29 23.44 -9.42 13.43
C THR A 29 22.55 -8.18 13.29
N MET A 30 23.13 -7.04 12.90
CA MET A 30 22.39 -5.80 12.71
C MET A 30 21.41 -5.89 11.53
N TRP A 31 21.82 -6.55 10.43
CA TRP A 31 20.95 -6.80 9.30
C TRP A 31 19.72 -7.64 9.69
N SER A 32 19.95 -8.77 10.37
CA SER A 32 18.87 -9.64 10.85
C SER A 32 17.95 -8.91 11.84
N ALA A 33 18.52 -8.11 12.74
CA ALA A 33 17.75 -7.26 13.65
C ALA A 33 16.87 -6.25 12.89
N GLY A 34 17.37 -5.64 11.80
CA GLY A 34 16.58 -4.73 10.97
C GLY A 34 15.39 -5.40 10.27
N ILE A 35 15.54 -6.65 9.82
CA ILE A 35 14.41 -7.44 9.29
C ILE A 35 13.41 -7.74 10.40
N SER A 36 13.88 -8.17 11.58
CA SER A 36 13.01 -8.48 12.72
C SER A 36 12.26 -7.25 13.25
N LEU A 37 12.90 -6.08 13.31
CA LEU A 37 12.27 -4.84 13.80
C LEU A 37 11.06 -4.42 12.95
N PHE A 38 11.09 -4.68 11.64
CA PHE A 38 9.92 -4.48 10.79
C PHE A 38 8.72 -5.29 11.29
N TYR A 39 8.92 -6.59 11.58
CA TYR A 39 7.84 -7.45 12.09
C TYR A 39 7.37 -7.05 13.49
N VAL A 40 8.28 -6.58 14.35
CA VAL A 40 7.92 -6.07 15.68
C VAL A 40 6.99 -4.87 15.56
N GLY A 41 7.36 -3.87 14.75
CA GLY A 41 6.51 -2.71 14.47
C GLY A 41 5.17 -3.14 13.86
N TYR A 42 5.22 -4.04 12.87
CA TYR A 42 4.03 -4.57 12.19
C TYR A 42 3.02 -5.17 13.18
N ILE A 43 3.46 -6.10 14.02
CA ILE A 43 2.59 -6.80 14.99
C ILE A 43 2.03 -5.83 16.03
N ALA A 44 2.88 -4.92 16.55
CA ALA A 44 2.46 -3.95 17.57
C ALA A 44 1.30 -3.08 17.08
N THR A 45 1.43 -2.51 15.88
CA THR A 45 0.35 -1.70 15.29
C THR A 45 -0.82 -2.53 14.80
N GLN A 46 -0.61 -3.77 14.36
CA GLN A 46 -1.71 -4.62 13.90
C GLN A 46 -2.74 -4.87 15.03
N LEU A 47 -2.27 -5.07 16.26
CA LEU A 47 -3.13 -5.23 17.44
C LEU A 47 -3.86 -3.93 17.81
N LEU A 48 -3.18 -2.78 17.72
CA LEU A 48 -3.78 -1.48 18.03
C LEU A 48 -4.78 -1.03 16.95
N ALA A 49 -4.47 -1.35 15.69
CA ALA A 49 -5.25 -0.94 14.54
C ALA A 49 -6.63 -1.58 14.51
N THR A 50 -6.78 -2.85 14.90
CA THR A 50 -8.09 -3.52 14.92
C THR A 50 -9.09 -2.81 15.82
N VAL A 51 -8.63 -2.29 16.97
CA VAL A 51 -9.47 -1.52 17.90
C VAL A 51 -9.76 -0.11 17.36
N TYR A 52 -8.77 0.54 16.75
CA TYR A 52 -8.92 1.90 16.21
C TYR A 52 -9.78 1.95 14.94
N LEU A 53 -9.68 0.93 14.10
CA LEU A 53 -10.48 0.76 12.89
C LEU A 53 -11.96 0.52 13.20
N ALA A 54 -12.27 -0.16 14.30
CA ALA A 54 -13.66 -0.35 14.74
C ALA A 54 -14.36 0.96 15.14
N LYS A 55 -13.61 2.04 15.41
CA LYS A 55 -14.15 3.33 15.88
C LYS A 55 -14.03 4.47 14.87
N GLY A 56 -13.29 4.29 13.77
CA GLY A 56 -12.96 5.37 12.82
C GLY A 56 -13.62 5.23 11.44
N LEU A 57 -13.36 6.21 10.57
CA LEU A 57 -13.77 6.19 9.15
C LEU A 57 -12.65 5.53 8.32
N PRO A 58 -12.83 4.31 7.78
CA PRO A 58 -11.77 3.56 7.11
C PRO A 58 -11.18 4.28 5.89
N ARG A 59 -11.98 5.09 5.19
CA ARG A 59 -11.59 5.80 3.95
C ARG A 59 -10.40 6.75 4.14
N TRP A 60 -10.41 7.55 5.20
CA TRP A 60 -9.37 8.56 5.47
C TRP A 60 -8.15 7.93 6.12
N GLN A 61 -8.39 6.93 6.98
CA GLN A 61 -7.32 6.17 7.62
C GLN A 61 -6.44 5.48 6.57
N MET A 62 -7.05 4.85 5.56
CA MET A 62 -6.31 4.16 4.50
C MET A 62 -5.38 5.08 3.72
N ALA A 63 -5.86 6.27 3.33
CA ALA A 63 -5.04 7.26 2.63
C ALA A 63 -3.88 7.77 3.51
N ALA A 64 -4.16 8.06 4.79
CA ALA A 64 -3.13 8.51 5.73
C ALA A 64 -2.01 7.48 5.92
N TYR A 65 -2.34 6.19 6.05
CA TYR A 65 -1.33 5.14 6.20
C TYR A 65 -0.50 4.94 4.95
N VAL A 66 -1.12 5.01 3.77
CA VAL A 66 -0.41 4.92 2.48
C VAL A 66 0.58 6.06 2.34
N ILE A 67 0.17 7.30 2.62
CA ILE A 67 1.05 8.47 2.56
C ILE A 67 2.20 8.35 3.57
N ALA A 68 1.90 8.01 4.83
CA ALA A 68 2.92 7.86 5.87
C ALA A 68 3.96 6.81 5.47
N TRP A 69 3.52 5.66 4.97
CA TRP A 69 4.39 4.59 4.49
C TRP A 69 5.24 5.01 3.29
N SER A 70 4.66 5.72 2.32
CA SER A 70 5.36 6.27 1.16
C SER A 70 6.45 7.27 1.55
N VAL A 71 6.15 8.19 2.46
CA VAL A 71 7.12 9.20 2.96
C VAL A 71 8.28 8.52 3.67
N ILE A 72 8.01 7.57 4.58
CA ILE A 72 9.06 6.85 5.30
C ILE A 72 9.93 6.06 4.32
N THR A 73 9.32 5.42 3.33
CA THR A 73 10.06 4.68 2.29
C THR A 73 10.94 5.62 1.45
N ALA A 74 10.46 6.81 1.10
CA ALA A 74 11.24 7.80 0.37
C ALA A 74 12.48 8.26 1.17
N CYS A 75 12.32 8.45 2.49
CA CYS A 75 13.44 8.77 3.37
C CYS A 75 14.50 7.67 3.44
N MET A 76 14.16 6.42 3.15
CA MET A 76 15.14 5.31 3.14
C MET A 76 16.16 5.42 2.00
N ALA A 77 15.88 6.17 0.93
CA ALA A 77 16.81 6.34 -0.18
C ALA A 77 18.05 7.16 0.22
N SER A 78 17.91 8.04 1.21
CA SER A 78 18.96 8.98 1.66
C SER A 78 19.76 8.47 2.86
N MET A 79 19.65 7.19 3.19
CA MET A 79 20.29 6.60 4.37
C MET A 79 21.78 6.39 4.17
N THR A 80 22.55 6.70 5.21
CA THR A 80 24.02 6.55 5.19
C THR A 80 24.55 5.64 6.29
N SER A 81 23.70 5.17 7.21
CA SER A 81 24.11 4.38 8.38
C SER A 81 23.19 3.19 8.64
N GLY A 82 23.74 2.08 9.09
CA GLY A 82 22.97 0.91 9.51
C GLY A 82 21.91 1.21 10.57
N TRP A 83 22.17 2.14 11.50
CA TRP A 83 21.20 2.52 12.54
C TRP A 83 19.96 3.19 11.96
N SER A 84 20.16 4.04 10.95
CA SER A 84 19.06 4.69 10.26
C SER A 84 18.14 3.63 9.64
N LEU A 85 18.71 2.58 9.02
CA LEU A 85 17.95 1.49 8.42
C LEU A 85 17.07 0.75 9.43
N LEU A 86 17.57 0.47 10.64
CA LEU A 86 16.78 -0.18 11.69
C LEU A 86 15.57 0.66 12.08
N ILE A 87 15.77 1.97 12.28
CA ILE A 87 14.70 2.89 12.66
C ILE A 87 13.65 2.97 11.56
N SER A 88 14.06 3.20 10.30
CA SER A 88 13.06 3.29 9.22
C SER A 88 12.35 1.97 8.98
N ARG A 89 13.00 0.81 9.16
CA ARG A 89 12.30 -0.48 9.07
C ARG A 89 11.25 -0.66 10.15
N PHE A 90 11.53 -0.21 11.37
CA PHE A 90 10.53 -0.17 12.41
C PHE A 90 9.37 0.76 12.04
N MET A 91 9.65 1.98 11.58
CA MET A 91 8.62 2.94 11.18
C MET A 91 7.78 2.44 9.99
N VAL A 92 8.40 1.80 9.01
CA VAL A 92 7.71 1.15 7.88
C VAL A 92 6.79 0.03 8.40
N GLY A 93 7.29 -0.80 9.33
CA GLY A 93 6.47 -1.83 9.98
C GLY A 93 5.26 -1.24 10.69
N VAL A 94 5.46 -0.14 11.43
CA VAL A 94 4.39 0.58 12.13
C VAL A 94 3.34 1.12 11.15
N ALA A 95 3.77 1.68 10.02
CA ALA A 95 2.86 2.21 9.01
C ALA A 95 2.09 1.12 8.24
N GLU A 96 2.71 -0.05 8.03
CA GLU A 96 2.13 -1.15 7.25
C GLU A 96 1.20 -2.07 8.06
N GLY A 97 1.46 -2.24 9.36
CA GLY A 97 0.71 -3.15 10.26
C GLY A 97 -0.83 -3.03 10.19
N PRO A 98 -1.42 -1.82 10.17
CA PRO A 98 -2.88 -1.63 10.13
C PRO A 98 -3.56 -2.10 8.84
N PHE A 99 -2.81 -2.37 7.78
CA PHE A 99 -3.37 -2.54 6.44
C PHE A 99 -4.21 -3.81 6.26
N LEU A 100 -3.71 -4.97 6.73
CA LEU A 100 -4.45 -6.23 6.64
C LEU A 100 -5.81 -6.18 7.35
N PRO A 101 -5.89 -5.76 8.64
CA PRO A 101 -7.18 -5.69 9.32
C PRO A 101 -8.10 -4.63 8.69
N MET A 102 -7.55 -3.54 8.15
CA MET A 102 -8.33 -2.52 7.45
C MET A 102 -9.01 -3.05 6.20
N VAL A 103 -8.28 -3.75 5.33
CA VAL A 103 -8.84 -4.31 4.10
C VAL A 103 -9.87 -5.39 4.44
N SER A 104 -9.62 -6.22 5.45
CA SER A 104 -10.58 -7.23 5.89
C SER A 104 -11.89 -6.60 6.38
N LEU A 105 -11.82 -5.54 7.20
CA LEU A 105 -13.00 -4.82 7.69
C LEU A 105 -13.75 -4.11 6.56
N MET A 106 -13.04 -3.46 5.64
CA MET A 106 -13.65 -2.80 4.47
C MET A 106 -14.37 -3.83 3.57
N SER A 107 -13.73 -4.95 3.27
CA SER A 107 -14.34 -6.03 2.49
C SER A 107 -15.59 -6.59 3.15
N SER A 108 -15.58 -6.76 4.49
CA SER A 108 -16.76 -7.24 5.23
C SER A 108 -17.91 -6.22 5.28
N SER A 109 -17.61 -4.93 5.12
CA SER A 109 -18.63 -3.86 5.15
C SER A 109 -19.26 -3.61 3.79
N TRP A 110 -18.56 -3.93 2.69
CA TRP A 110 -19.00 -3.64 1.32
C TRP A 110 -19.52 -4.88 0.58
N TYR A 111 -19.19 -6.09 1.03
CA TYR A 111 -19.57 -7.34 0.39
C TYR A 111 -20.32 -8.27 1.35
N THR A 112 -21.22 -9.10 0.80
CA THR A 112 -21.95 -10.13 1.53
C THR A 112 -21.00 -11.24 2.01
N LYS A 113 -21.44 -12.00 3.03
CA LYS A 113 -20.64 -13.08 3.62
C LYS A 113 -20.26 -14.17 2.62
N GLU A 114 -21.07 -14.41 1.59
CA GLU A 114 -20.74 -15.38 0.54
C GLU A 114 -19.69 -14.86 -0.46
N GLU A 115 -19.67 -13.56 -0.75
CA GLU A 115 -18.76 -12.97 -1.77
C GLU A 115 -17.41 -12.51 -1.21
N ALA A 116 -17.37 -12.10 0.06
CA ALA A 116 -16.17 -11.56 0.70
C ALA A 116 -14.93 -12.50 0.62
N PRO A 117 -15.04 -13.82 0.84
CA PRO A 117 -13.89 -14.73 0.79
C PRO A 117 -13.27 -14.81 -0.60
N LEU A 118 -14.09 -14.88 -1.65
CA LEU A 118 -13.62 -14.96 -3.03
C LEU A 118 -12.86 -13.69 -3.43
N ARG A 119 -13.38 -12.52 -3.06
CA ARG A 119 -12.75 -11.22 -3.36
C ARG A 119 -11.44 -11.05 -2.59
N MET A 120 -11.41 -11.46 -1.32
CA MET A 120 -10.17 -11.50 -0.54
C MET A 120 -9.15 -12.49 -1.15
N ALA A 121 -9.59 -13.64 -1.64
CA ALA A 121 -8.71 -14.62 -2.29
C ALA A 121 -8.10 -14.06 -3.58
N ILE A 122 -8.88 -13.38 -4.42
CA ILE A 122 -8.36 -12.68 -5.62
C ILE A 122 -7.36 -11.59 -5.22
N TRP A 123 -7.67 -10.84 -4.17
CA TRP A 123 -6.77 -9.80 -3.64
C TRP A 123 -5.44 -10.38 -3.13
N HIS A 124 -5.49 -11.51 -2.43
CA HIS A 124 -4.30 -12.23 -1.98
C HIS A 124 -3.55 -12.93 -3.13
N ALA A 125 -4.23 -13.39 -4.18
CA ALA A 125 -3.60 -13.99 -5.36
C ALA A 125 -2.69 -12.98 -6.09
N GLY A 126 -3.03 -11.69 -6.05
CA GLY A 126 -2.18 -10.60 -6.56
C GLY A 126 -0.81 -10.47 -5.88
N ASN A 127 -0.58 -11.19 -4.78
CA ASN A 127 0.69 -11.21 -4.06
C ASN A 127 1.85 -11.89 -4.81
N ILE A 128 1.57 -12.65 -5.87
CA ILE A 128 2.60 -13.36 -6.64
C ILE A 128 3.29 -12.42 -7.63
N ALA A 129 2.56 -11.45 -8.18
CA ALA A 129 3.07 -10.48 -9.15
C ALA A 129 4.34 -9.71 -8.72
N PRO A 130 4.51 -9.20 -7.48
CA PRO A 130 5.68 -8.42 -7.10
C PRO A 130 6.96 -9.28 -7.04
N ASN A 131 6.85 -10.60 -6.89
CA ASN A 131 8.02 -11.49 -6.98
C ASN A 131 8.62 -11.48 -8.39
N ILE A 132 7.75 -11.52 -9.41
CA ILE A 132 8.15 -11.47 -10.81
C ILE A 132 8.77 -10.10 -11.13
N PHE A 133 8.10 -9.02 -10.73
CA PHE A 133 8.60 -7.66 -10.95
C PHE A 133 9.92 -7.39 -10.22
N SER A 134 10.09 -7.86 -8.99
CA SER A 134 11.34 -7.69 -8.23
C SER A 134 12.50 -8.46 -8.86
N GLY A 135 12.25 -9.67 -9.37
CA GLY A 135 13.26 -10.43 -10.12
C GLY A 135 13.69 -9.71 -11.40
N LEU A 136 12.74 -9.20 -12.18
CA LEU A 136 13.00 -8.43 -13.40
C LEU A 136 13.78 -7.13 -13.11
N LEU A 137 13.39 -6.44 -12.03
CA LEU A 137 14.05 -5.22 -11.57
C LEU A 137 15.48 -5.50 -11.11
N SER A 138 15.70 -6.64 -10.46
CA SER A 138 17.03 -7.03 -9.98
C SER A 138 17.97 -7.38 -11.13
N ALA A 139 17.48 -8.09 -12.14
CA ALA A 139 18.24 -8.40 -13.35
C ALA A 139 18.65 -7.13 -14.11
N SER A 140 17.69 -6.22 -14.34
CA SER A 140 17.94 -4.97 -15.07
C SER A 140 18.92 -4.03 -14.35
N ILE A 141 18.87 -3.93 -13.01
CA ILE A 141 19.79 -3.10 -12.24
C ILE A 141 21.21 -3.69 -12.23
N LEU A 142 21.35 -5.02 -12.13
CA LEU A 142 22.66 -5.68 -12.18
C LEU A 142 23.34 -5.51 -13.55
N GLU A 143 22.57 -5.52 -14.64
CA GLU A 143 23.09 -5.37 -16.02
C GLU A 143 23.33 -3.92 -16.45
N SER A 144 22.48 -2.96 -16.03
CA SER A 144 22.49 -1.59 -16.58
C SER A 144 23.04 -0.51 -15.64
N MET A 145 23.19 -0.76 -14.33
CA MET A 145 23.52 0.28 -13.34
C MET A 145 24.83 0.09 -12.59
N SER A 146 25.73 -0.77 -13.06
CA SER A 146 27.13 -0.77 -12.66
C SER A 146 27.88 0.43 -13.28
N GLY A 147 27.54 1.66 -12.86
CA GLY A 147 28.28 2.88 -13.20
C GLY A 147 27.47 4.08 -13.72
N PHE A 148 26.17 3.96 -13.93
CA PHE A 148 25.35 5.11 -14.35
C PHE A 148 25.02 6.00 -13.13
N ALA A 149 25.61 7.20 -13.08
CA ALA A 149 25.35 8.30 -12.14
C ALA A 149 25.97 8.25 -10.72
N GLY A 150 26.92 7.35 -10.42
CA GLY A 150 27.64 7.35 -9.13
C GLY A 150 26.79 6.98 -7.90
N MET A 151 25.55 6.52 -8.12
CA MET A 151 24.65 6.02 -7.08
C MET A 151 24.88 4.53 -6.85
N ARG A 152 24.75 4.09 -5.59
CA ARG A 152 24.93 2.67 -5.23
C ARG A 152 23.73 1.86 -5.74
N ALA A 153 23.95 0.64 -6.22
CA ALA A 153 22.91 -0.20 -6.82
C ALA A 153 21.66 -0.36 -5.92
N TRP A 154 21.86 -0.47 -4.60
CA TRP A 154 20.77 -0.54 -3.63
C TRP A 154 19.93 0.75 -3.50
N GLN A 155 20.50 1.93 -3.74
CA GLN A 155 19.75 3.20 -3.73
C GLN A 155 18.80 3.27 -4.93
N CYS A 156 19.22 2.74 -6.09
CA CYS A 156 18.39 2.64 -7.27
C CYS A 156 17.17 1.73 -7.04
N PHE A 157 17.32 0.62 -6.31
CA PHE A 157 16.18 -0.22 -5.91
C PHE A 157 15.16 0.56 -5.07
N VAL A 158 15.61 1.40 -4.13
CA VAL A 158 14.72 2.19 -3.28
C VAL A 158 14.03 3.30 -4.09
N ILE A 159 14.76 4.01 -4.95
CA ILE A 159 14.21 5.10 -5.76
C ILE A 159 13.18 4.58 -6.76
N ILE A 160 13.48 3.48 -7.47
CA ILE A 160 12.55 2.88 -8.43
C ILE A 160 11.30 2.37 -7.71
N LYS A 161 11.46 1.79 -6.51
CA LYS A 161 10.33 1.39 -5.67
C LYS A 161 9.47 2.60 -5.30
N VAL A 162 10.07 3.71 -4.86
CA VAL A 162 9.33 4.94 -4.52
C VAL A 162 8.58 5.47 -5.73
N GLY A 163 9.21 5.49 -6.91
CA GLY A 163 8.56 5.89 -8.16
C GLY A 163 7.36 5.01 -8.53
N LEU A 164 7.51 3.68 -8.45
CA LEU A 164 6.42 2.73 -8.66
C LEU A 164 5.28 2.91 -7.66
N ASN A 165 5.61 3.25 -6.41
CA ASN A 165 4.62 3.44 -5.37
C ASN A 165 3.83 4.74 -5.54
N VAL A 166 4.50 5.83 -5.90
CA VAL A 166 3.86 7.12 -6.24
C VAL A 166 2.97 6.95 -7.47
N LEU A 167 3.42 6.22 -8.50
CA LEU A 167 2.61 5.90 -9.66
C LEU A 167 1.36 5.09 -9.28
N HIS A 168 1.53 4.06 -8.45
CA HIS A 168 0.40 3.27 -7.94
C HIS A 168 -0.59 4.13 -7.16
N ASP A 169 -0.12 5.04 -6.30
CA ASP A 169 -1.00 5.93 -5.53
C ASP A 169 -1.77 6.89 -6.44
N ILE A 170 -1.13 7.47 -7.46
CA ILE A 170 -1.79 8.31 -8.46
C ILE A 170 -2.87 7.53 -9.22
N VAL A 171 -2.55 6.32 -9.69
CA VAL A 171 -3.51 5.45 -10.41
C VAL A 171 -4.67 5.08 -9.50
N ARG A 172 -4.40 4.78 -8.23
CA ARG A 172 -5.43 4.43 -7.25
C ARG A 172 -6.34 5.61 -6.95
N GLU A 173 -5.78 6.80 -6.74
CA GLU A 173 -6.55 8.03 -6.52
C GLU A 173 -7.43 8.31 -7.74
N ALA A 174 -6.89 8.17 -8.95
CA ALA A 174 -7.65 8.31 -10.19
C ALA A 174 -8.79 7.29 -10.32
N VAL A 175 -8.56 6.01 -9.98
CA VAL A 175 -9.60 4.97 -9.97
C VAL A 175 -10.65 5.25 -8.89
N ALA A 176 -10.25 5.68 -7.70
CA ALA A 176 -11.17 6.06 -6.64
C ALA A 176 -12.05 7.24 -7.03
N VAL A 177 -11.48 8.25 -7.70
CA VAL A 177 -12.24 9.38 -8.27
C VAL A 177 -13.22 8.90 -9.34
N VAL A 178 -12.79 8.02 -10.25
CA VAL A 178 -13.66 7.44 -11.27
C VAL A 178 -14.79 6.64 -10.64
N GLU A 179 -14.52 5.84 -9.61
CA GLU A 179 -15.51 4.99 -8.95
C GLU A 179 -16.50 5.80 -8.11
N VAL A 180 -16.03 6.88 -7.45
CA VAL A 180 -16.88 7.89 -6.78
C VAL A 180 -17.75 8.64 -7.79
N MET A 181 -17.21 9.02 -8.94
CA MET A 181 -18.00 9.60 -10.03
C MET A 181 -19.04 8.59 -10.53
N ASN A 182 -18.67 7.32 -10.69
CA ASN A 182 -19.58 6.29 -11.20
C ASN A 182 -20.69 5.95 -10.20
N THR A 183 -20.41 5.96 -8.89
CA THR A 183 -21.43 5.81 -7.84
C THR A 183 -22.31 7.05 -7.70
N THR A 184 -21.76 8.25 -7.90
CA THR A 184 -22.54 9.50 -7.93
C THR A 184 -23.46 9.55 -9.15
N ILE A 185 -22.99 9.12 -10.32
CA ILE A 185 -23.80 9.03 -11.55
C ILE A 185 -24.88 7.95 -11.38
N ARG A 186 -24.54 6.76 -10.87
CA ARG A 186 -25.54 5.71 -10.59
C ARG A 186 -26.56 6.13 -9.53
N GLY A 187 -26.14 6.83 -8.48
CA GLY A 187 -27.02 7.39 -7.45
C GLY A 187 -27.92 8.50 -7.98
N GLY A 188 -27.40 9.36 -8.86
CA GLY A 188 -28.17 10.40 -9.55
C GLY A 188 -29.19 9.84 -10.54
N VAL A 189 -28.82 8.83 -11.32
CA VAL A 189 -29.74 8.14 -12.24
C VAL A 189 -30.83 7.38 -11.47
N ALA A 190 -30.49 6.76 -10.34
CA ALA A 190 -31.49 6.13 -9.46
C ALA A 190 -32.47 7.14 -8.85
N LEU A 191 -31.99 8.33 -8.47
CA LEU A 191 -32.84 9.41 -7.96
C LEU A 191 -33.79 9.96 -9.03
N ILE A 192 -33.30 10.13 -10.27
CA ILE A 192 -34.11 10.56 -11.41
C ILE A 192 -35.16 9.49 -11.78
N ALA A 193 -34.80 8.20 -11.71
CA ALA A 193 -35.73 7.10 -11.93
C ALA A 193 -36.86 7.10 -10.88
N ILE A 194 -36.52 7.27 -9.59
CA ILE A 194 -37.49 7.34 -8.49
C ILE A 194 -38.40 8.57 -8.62
N VAL A 195 -37.88 9.73 -9.03
CA VAL A 195 -38.68 10.94 -9.27
C VAL A 195 -39.59 10.77 -10.50
N SER A 196 -39.17 10.01 -11.50
CA SER A 196 -39.99 9.73 -12.70
C SER A 196 -41.07 8.66 -12.50
N GLU A 197 -40.97 7.83 -11.46
CA GLU A 197 -41.95 6.79 -11.14
C GLU A 197 -43.07 7.23 -10.20
N VAL A 198 -43.08 8.48 -9.70
CA VAL A 198 -44.21 9.01 -8.91
C VAL A 198 -45.38 9.38 -9.83
N PRO A 199 -46.45 8.58 -9.95
CA PRO A 199 -47.57 8.89 -10.82
C PRO A 199 -48.48 9.88 -10.08
N GLY A 200 -48.68 11.05 -10.70
CA GLY A 200 -49.80 11.98 -10.49
C GLY A 200 -50.48 11.97 -9.11
N ARG A 201 -50.04 12.86 -8.20
CA ARG A 201 -50.87 13.26 -7.05
C ARG A 201 -50.78 14.76 -6.77
N ILE A 202 -51.11 15.57 -7.78
CA ILE A 202 -51.59 16.94 -7.55
C ILE A 202 -52.70 17.23 -8.57
N ALA A 203 -53.89 16.71 -8.30
CA ALA A 203 -55.12 17.26 -8.85
C ALA A 203 -55.56 18.41 -7.92
N PRO A 204 -55.73 19.65 -8.39
CA PRO A 204 -56.42 20.65 -7.61
C PRO A 204 -57.92 20.34 -7.67
N SER A 205 -58.47 19.91 -6.53
CA SER A 205 -59.91 19.82 -6.31
C SER A 205 -60.54 21.21 -6.32
N ALA A 206 -61.70 21.30 -6.97
CA ALA A 206 -62.59 22.44 -7.08
C ALA A 206 -62.78 23.24 -5.78
N HIS A 207 -62.77 24.57 -5.90
CA HIS A 207 -63.86 25.47 -5.51
C HIS A 207 -63.70 26.83 -6.19
#